data_AF-T0SWQ8-F1
#
_entry.id   AF-T0SWQ8-F1
#
_cell.length_a   1.000
_cell.length_b   1.000
_cell.length_c   1.000
_cell.angle_alpha   90.00
_cell.angle_beta   90.00
_cell.angle_gamma   90.00
#
_symmetry.space_group_name_H-M   'P 1'
#
loop_
_entity.id
_entity.type
_entity.pdbx_description
1 polymer ?
#
loop_
_entity_poly.entity_id
_entity_poly.type
_entity_poly.pdbx_seq_one_letter_code
_entity_poly.pdbx_strand_id
1 'polypeptide(L)'
;MFLFKFIFNFSLSFILLSIPVKNKPVFSHIYDVTKPYTQKIITFSEETFNTIYVDVSAVMKKSYSNSSPESLEEDSLSLSASASDEIDSHAESYTDEEKEALKKIFESQGL
;
A
#
# COMPACT_ATOMS: atom_id res chain seq x y z
N MET A 1 -3.20 -33.04 -7.32
CA MET A 1 -4.23 -33.67 -8.18
C MET A 1 -5.52 -32.86 -8.29
N PHE A 2 -6.06 -32.32 -7.19
CA PHE A 2 -7.29 -31.51 -7.20
C PHE A 2 -7.20 -30.26 -8.09
N LEU A 3 -6.14 -29.45 -7.94
CA LEU A 3 -5.90 -28.25 -8.75
C LEU A 3 -5.85 -28.54 -10.25
N PHE A 4 -5.15 -29.59 -10.67
CA PHE A 4 -5.07 -29.95 -12.09
C PHE A 4 -6.42 -30.40 -12.65
N LYS A 5 -7.17 -31.22 -11.89
CA LYS A 5 -8.54 -31.61 -12.25
C LYS A 5 -9.46 -30.39 -12.30
N PHE A 6 -9.33 -29.45 -11.37
CA PHE A 6 -10.11 -28.22 -11.36
C PHE A 6 -9.83 -27.39 -12.61
N ILE A 7 -8.56 -27.10 -12.90
CA ILE A 7 -8.16 -26.33 -14.08
C ILE A 7 -8.64 -27.01 -15.36
N PHE A 8 -8.50 -28.33 -15.47
CA PHE A 8 -8.97 -29.08 -16.63
C PHE A 8 -10.50 -29.00 -16.81
N ASN A 9 -11.28 -29.26 -15.76
CA ASN A 9 -12.74 -29.17 -15.82
C ASN A 9 -13.24 -27.74 -16.07
N PHE A 10 -12.55 -26.75 -15.48
CA PHE A 10 -12.82 -25.34 -15.70
C PHE A 10 -12.58 -24.94 -17.16
N SER A 11 -11.42 -25.31 -17.72
CA SER A 11 -11.09 -25.07 -19.13
C SER A 11 -12.07 -25.77 -20.08
N LEU A 12 -12.45 -27.02 -19.79
CA LEU A 12 -13.41 -27.75 -20.60
C LEU A 12 -14.81 -27.08 -20.59
N SER A 13 -15.23 -26.59 -19.43
CA SER A 13 -16.48 -25.82 -19.28
C SER A 13 -16.44 -24.52 -20.10
N PHE A 14 -15.29 -23.83 -20.11
CA PHE A 14 -15.10 -22.60 -20.87
C PHE A 14 -15.13 -22.84 -22.40
N ILE A 15 -14.54 -23.94 -22.85
CA ILE A 15 -14.60 -24.37 -24.25
C ILE A 15 -16.05 -24.62 -24.68
N LEU A 16 -16.83 -25.33 -23.86
CA LEU A 16 -18.26 -25.57 -24.14
C LEU A 16 -19.06 -24.26 -24.22
N LEU A 17 -18.77 -23.30 -23.35
CA LEU A 17 -19.45 -21.99 -23.33
C LEU A 17 -19.08 -21.10 -24.54
N SER A 18 -17.93 -21.39 -25.16
CA SER A 18 -17.41 -20.67 -26.34
C SER A 18 -18.00 -21.21 -27.65
N ILE A 19 -18.72 -22.34 -27.61
CA ILE A 19 -19.39 -22.89 -28.80
C ILE A 19 -20.48 -21.92 -29.24
N PRO A 20 -20.48 -21.50 -30.53
CA PRO A 20 -21.50 -20.59 -31.03
C PRO A 20 -22.84 -21.31 -31.22
N VAL A 21 -23.90 -20.72 -30.68
CA VAL A 21 -25.29 -21.12 -30.94
C VAL A 21 -25.97 -19.94 -31.62
N LYS A 22 -26.52 -20.15 -32.83
CA LYS A 22 -27.20 -19.09 -33.61
C LYS A 22 -26.34 -17.83 -33.80
N ASN A 23 -25.10 -18.01 -34.28
CA ASN A 23 -24.13 -16.95 -34.61
C ASN A 23 -23.57 -16.12 -33.44
N LYS A 24 -23.81 -16.52 -32.19
CA LYS A 24 -23.17 -15.92 -31.01
C LYS A 24 -22.75 -17.01 -30.01
N PRO A 25 -21.65 -16.85 -29.27
CA PRO A 25 -21.31 -17.75 -28.16
C PRO A 25 -22.45 -17.87 -27.15
N VAL A 26 -22.60 -19.04 -26.53
CA VAL A 26 -23.56 -19.24 -25.41
C VAL A 26 -23.34 -18.20 -24.32
N PHE A 27 -22.07 -17.87 -24.06
CA PHE A 27 -21.69 -16.79 -23.14
C PHE A 27 -22.40 -15.45 -23.43
N SER A 28 -22.53 -15.04 -24.70
CA SER A 28 -23.16 -13.76 -25.05
C SER A 28 -24.63 -13.72 -24.67
N HIS A 29 -25.34 -14.83 -24.81
CA HIS A 29 -26.75 -14.93 -24.43
C HIS A 29 -26.94 -14.84 -22.92
N ILE A 30 -26.06 -15.49 -22.16
CA ILE A 30 -26.05 -15.41 -20.69
C ILE A 30 -25.68 -14.00 -20.24
N TYR A 31 -24.71 -13.37 -20.91
CA TYR A 31 -24.30 -12.01 -20.64
C TYR A 31 -25.46 -11.02 -20.83
N ASP A 32 -26.20 -11.10 -21.94
CA ASP A 32 -27.35 -10.19 -22.19
C ASP A 32 -28.43 -10.27 -21.10
N VAL A 33 -28.67 -11.46 -20.55
CA VAL A 33 -29.64 -11.68 -19.45
C VAL A 33 -29.11 -11.18 -18.11
N THR A 34 -27.81 -11.38 -17.85
CA THR A 34 -27.20 -11.04 -16.55
C THR A 34 -26.73 -9.59 -16.47
N LYS A 35 -26.47 -8.94 -17.60
CA LYS A 35 -26.00 -7.55 -17.74
C LYS A 35 -26.64 -6.54 -16.77
N PRO A 36 -27.98 -6.45 -16.62
CA PRO A 36 -28.58 -5.47 -15.69
C PRO A 36 -28.22 -5.72 -14.22
N TYR A 37 -27.98 -6.97 -13.83
CA TYR A 37 -27.55 -7.33 -12.48
C TYR A 37 -26.04 -7.10 -12.30
N THR A 38 -25.25 -7.42 -13.31
CA THR A 38 -23.79 -7.27 -13.28
C THR A 38 -23.35 -5.81 -13.36
N GLN A 39 -24.09 -4.94 -14.06
CA GLN A 39 -23.78 -3.51 -14.17
C GLN A 39 -23.70 -2.82 -12.81
N LYS A 40 -24.61 -3.16 -11.88
CA LYS A 40 -24.60 -2.60 -10.51
C LYS A 40 -23.36 -3.03 -9.72
N ILE A 41 -22.91 -4.26 -9.94
CA ILE A 41 -21.72 -4.82 -9.27
C ILE A 41 -20.46 -4.18 -9.84
N ILE A 42 -20.41 -3.93 -11.15
CA ILE A 42 -19.28 -3.28 -11.81
C ILE A 42 -19.14 -1.84 -11.31
N THR A 43 -20.22 -1.05 -11.29
CA THR A 43 -20.17 0.34 -10.78
C THR A 43 -19.79 0.38 -9.30
N PHE A 44 -20.35 -0.51 -8.47
CA PHE A 44 -19.97 -0.59 -7.05
C PHE A 44 -18.50 -0.99 -6.88
N SER A 45 -17.99 -1.90 -7.70
CA SER A 45 -16.59 -2.32 -7.67
C SER A 45 -15.65 -1.20 -8.12
N GLU A 46 -15.98 -0.42 -9.15
CA GLU A 46 -15.15 0.69 -9.62
C GLU A 46 -15.06 1.82 -8.59
N GLU A 47 -16.19 2.18 -7.97
CA GLU A 47 -16.23 3.17 -6.89
C GLU A 47 -15.42 2.68 -5.68
N THR A 48 -15.64 1.44 -5.25
CA THR A 48 -14.93 0.84 -4.12
C THR A 48 -13.44 0.69 -4.39
N PHE A 49 -13.04 0.31 -5.60
CA PHE A 49 -11.63 0.14 -5.95
C PHE A 49 -10.89 1.49 -6.00
N ASN A 50 -11.52 2.55 -6.53
CA ASN A 50 -10.95 3.89 -6.51
C ASN A 50 -10.82 4.42 -5.07
N THR A 51 -11.81 4.20 -4.21
CA THR A 51 -11.73 4.58 -2.79
C THR A 51 -10.63 3.80 -2.07
N ILE A 52 -10.55 2.48 -2.25
CA ILE A 52 -9.51 1.65 -1.63
C ILE A 52 -8.11 2.04 -2.14
N TYR A 53 -7.96 2.32 -3.44
CA TYR A 53 -6.68 2.74 -4.00
C TYR A 53 -6.23 4.09 -3.43
N VAL A 54 -7.15 5.07 -3.35
CA VAL A 54 -6.88 6.39 -2.75
C VAL A 54 -6.55 6.24 -1.27
N ASP A 55 -7.30 5.45 -0.51
CA ASP A 55 -7.07 5.25 0.92
C ASP A 55 -5.76 4.50 1.20
N VAL A 56 -5.46 3.44 0.45
CA VAL A 56 -4.19 2.69 0.59
C VAL A 56 -3.01 3.57 0.21
N SER A 57 -3.11 4.36 -0.87
CA SER A 57 -2.04 5.29 -1.25
C SER A 57 -1.84 6.41 -0.22
N ALA A 58 -2.92 6.93 0.38
CA ALA A 58 -2.86 7.94 1.43
C ALA A 58 -2.27 7.38 2.73
N VAL A 59 -2.67 6.17 3.14
CA VAL A 59 -2.12 5.47 4.31
C VAL A 59 -0.66 5.10 4.09
N MET A 60 -0.29 4.62 2.90
CA MET A 60 1.09 4.34 2.54
C MET A 60 1.92 5.64 2.56
N LYS A 61 1.44 6.73 1.94
CA LYS A 61 2.11 8.03 1.96
C LYS A 61 2.27 8.57 3.38
N LYS A 62 1.24 8.49 4.22
CA LYS A 62 1.27 8.90 5.63
C LYS A 62 2.21 8.04 6.47
N SER A 63 2.30 6.75 6.17
CA SER A 63 3.23 5.84 6.86
C SER A 63 4.68 6.10 6.45
N TYR A 64 4.92 6.40 5.17
CA TYR A 64 6.26 6.76 4.67
C TYR A 64 6.67 8.18 5.06
N SER A 65 5.76 9.16 5.08
CA SER A 65 6.06 10.53 5.51
C SER A 65 6.32 10.66 7.01
N ASN A 66 5.85 9.70 7.81
CA ASN A 66 6.18 9.61 9.24
C ASN A 66 7.45 8.77 9.51
N SER A 67 8.00 8.13 8.47
CA SER A 67 9.19 7.27 8.54
C SER A 67 10.38 7.83 7.73
N SER A 68 10.18 8.91 7.00
CA SER A 68 11.19 9.58 6.19
C SER A 68 11.18 11.05 6.59
N PRO A 69 12.32 11.64 6.98
CA PRO A 69 12.36 13.07 7.22
C PRO A 69 11.99 13.79 5.93
N GLU A 70 10.99 14.65 6.02
CA GLU A 70 10.61 15.60 5.00
C GLU A 70 11.69 16.69 4.91
N SER A 71 12.77 16.40 4.19
CA SER A 71 13.62 17.40 3.53
C SER A 71 14.78 16.69 2.83
N LEU A 72 14.59 16.42 1.54
CA LEU A 72 15.70 16.52 0.59
C LEU A 72 15.22 17.41 -0.55
N GLU A 73 14.72 18.60 -0.19
CA GLU A 73 15.01 19.74 -1.05
C GLU A 73 16.51 19.99 -0.92
N GLU A 74 17.18 19.97 -2.06
CA GLU A 74 18.59 20.26 -2.21
C GLU A 74 18.89 21.62 -1.59
N ASP A 75 19.38 21.64 -0.35
CA ASP A 75 20.02 22.83 0.18
C ASP A 75 21.38 22.45 0.73
N SER A 76 22.39 22.93 0.00
CA SER A 76 23.76 23.05 0.48
C SER A 76 23.77 23.60 1.89
N LEU A 77 24.54 23.02 2.83
CA LEU A 77 25.26 23.77 3.88
C LEU A 77 26.10 22.83 4.77
N SER A 78 27.42 22.98 4.61
CA SER A 78 28.47 22.91 5.63
C SER A 78 28.20 22.09 6.90
N LEU A 79 28.73 20.86 6.93
CA LEU A 79 29.10 20.18 8.18
C LEU A 79 30.13 21.04 8.94
N SER A 80 29.75 21.65 10.06
CA SER A 80 30.60 21.76 11.27
C SER A 80 29.87 22.56 12.34
N ALA A 81 29.91 22.06 13.58
CA ALA A 81 29.60 22.77 14.83
C ALA A 81 28.12 23.09 15.12
N SER A 82 27.36 22.15 15.68
CA SER A 82 26.22 22.48 16.57
C SER A 82 25.66 21.31 17.41
N ALA A 83 26.23 20.11 17.38
CA ALA A 83 25.69 18.96 18.13
C ALA A 83 25.72 19.12 19.68
N SER A 84 26.48 20.10 20.19
CA SER A 84 26.60 20.35 21.64
C SER A 84 25.56 21.35 22.18
N ASP A 85 25.00 22.21 21.33
CA ASP A 85 24.09 23.28 21.76
C ASP A 85 22.61 22.84 21.78
N GLU A 86 22.23 21.80 21.03
CA GLU A 86 20.84 21.32 21.00
C GLU A 86 20.41 20.57 22.27
N ILE A 87 21.34 19.91 22.96
CA ILE A 87 21.04 19.17 24.21
C ILE A 87 20.66 20.13 25.34
N ASP A 88 21.31 21.29 25.42
CA ASP A 88 21.05 22.28 26.48
C ASP A 88 19.70 23.00 26.26
N SER A 89 19.25 23.11 25.00
CA SER A 89 17.97 23.76 24.65
C SER A 89 16.72 22.92 24.97
N HIS A 90 16.88 21.61 25.19
CA HIS A 90 15.78 20.67 25.50
C HIS A 90 15.96 19.96 26.85
N ALA A 91 16.88 20.46 27.69
CA ALA A 91 17.24 19.89 28.98
C ALA A 91 16.09 19.88 30.02
N GLU A 92 15.00 20.60 29.80
CA GLU A 92 13.83 20.63 30.69
C GLU A 92 12.86 19.45 30.50
N SER A 93 12.98 18.70 29.39
CA SER A 93 12.02 17.63 29.06
C SER A 93 12.50 16.21 29.40
N TYR A 94 13.72 16.06 29.92
CA TYR A 94 14.30 14.76 30.23
C TYR A 94 14.58 14.64 31.72
N THR A 95 14.17 13.52 32.32
CA THR A 95 14.55 13.21 33.70
C THR A 95 16.05 12.91 33.77
N ASP A 96 16.63 13.01 34.97
CA ASP A 96 18.07 12.78 35.16
C ASP A 96 18.47 11.35 34.74
N GLU A 97 17.57 10.38 34.89
CA GLU A 97 17.77 9.01 34.43
C GLU A 97 17.77 8.88 32.89
N GLU A 98 16.90 9.63 32.21
CA GLU A 98 16.81 9.63 30.75
C GLU A 98 18.06 10.27 30.12
N LYS A 99 18.60 11.32 30.75
CA LYS A 99 19.85 11.96 30.33
C LYS A 99 21.05 11.02 30.43
N GLU A 100 21.16 10.26 31.53
CA GLU A 100 22.25 9.30 31.71
C GLU A 100 22.17 8.14 30.70
N ALA A 101 20.95 7.66 30.41
CA ALA A 101 20.72 6.65 29.40
C ALA A 101 21.10 7.14 27.99
N LEU A 102 20.71 8.37 27.64
CA LEU A 102 21.05 9.00 26.36
C LEU A 102 22.57 9.17 26.22
N LYS A 103 23.24 9.69 27.25
CA LYS A 103 24.69 9.88 27.25
C LYS A 103 25.45 8.57 27.00
N LYS A 104 25.01 7.48 27.64
CA LYS A 104 25.59 6.15 27.44
C LYS A 104 25.42 5.62 26.01
N ILE A 105 24.29 5.93 25.36
CA ILE A 105 24.04 5.54 23.97
C ILE A 105 25.00 6.29 23.04
N PHE A 106 25.20 7.59 23.23
CA PHE A 106 26.13 8.38 22.42
C PHE A 106 27.58 7.93 22.58
N GLU A 107 28.05 7.72 23.81
CA GLU A 107 29.41 7.22 24.07
C GLU A 107 29.63 5.81 23.49
N SER A 108 28.59 4.97 23.46
CA SER A 108 28.68 3.62 22.89
C SER A 108 28.73 3.58 21.36
N GLN A 109 28.24 4.64 20.70
CA GLN A 109 28.21 4.76 19.24
C GLN A 109 29.40 5.56 18.68
N GLY A 110 30.30 6.06 19.54
CA GLY A 110 31.52 6.75 19.13
C GLY A 110 31.28 8.12 18.50
N LEU A 111 30.25 8.83 18.95
CA LEU A 111 30.01 10.25 18.66
C LEU A 111 30.40 11.11 19.87
#